data_AF-A0A520CAX1-F1
#
_entry.id   AF-A0A520CAX1-F1
#
_cell.length_a   1.000
_cell.length_b   1.000
_cell.length_c   1.000
_cell.angle_alpha   90.00
_cell.angle_beta   90.00
_cell.angle_gamma   90.00
#
_symmetry.space_group_name_H-M   'P 1'
#
loop_
_entity.id
_entity.type
_entity.pdbx_description
1 polymer ?
#
loop_
_entity_poly.entity_id
_entity_poly.type
_entity_poly.pdbx_seq_one_letter_code
_entity_poly.pdbx_strand_id
1 'polypeptide(L)' 'MNISKILVTLGIIVAFLFIFGILTYNAKSNGGSSPGIFGIILFVGLIAGLKAVWKKPAKIEEKDNHQLDKRE' A
#
# COMPACT_ATOMS: atom_id res chain seq x y z
N MET A 1 -14.45 1.81 14.01
CA MET A 1 -13.37 0.96 13.47
C MET A 1 -13.88 0.32 12.18
N ASN A 2 -13.26 0.62 11.03
CA ASN A 2 -13.85 0.26 9.74
C ASN A 2 -13.50 -1.20 9.41
N ILE A 3 -14.43 -2.13 9.65
CA ILE A 3 -14.26 -3.58 9.41
C ILE A 3 -13.73 -3.87 8.00
N SER A 4 -14.20 -3.13 6.99
CA SER A 4 -13.72 -3.23 5.61
C SER A 4 -12.21 -2.98 5.48
N LYS A 5 -11.65 -1.95 6.14
CA LYS A 5 -10.20 -1.67 6.07
C LYS A 5 -9.37 -2.77 6.70
N ILE A 6 -9.90 -3.39 7.76
CA ILE A 6 -9.26 -4.52 8.44
C ILE A 6 -9.27 -5.75 7.54
N LEU A 7 -10.40 -6.06 6.91
CA LEU A 7 -10.50 -7.17 5.94
C LEU A 7 -9.51 -7.01 4.78
N VAL A 8 -9.43 -5.80 4.20
CA VAL A 8 -8.50 -5.52 3.10
C VAL A 8 -7.05 -5.65 3.56
N THR A 9 -6.72 -5.15 4.76
CA THR A 9 -5.38 -5.30 5.34
C THR A 9 -5.01 -6.78 5.53
N LEU A 10 -5.93 -7.59 6.03
CA LEU A 10 -5.75 -9.05 6.15
C LEU A 10 -5.52 -9.70 4.78
N GLY A 11 -6.33 -9.34 3.77
CA GLY A 11 -6.16 -9.83 2.40
C GLY A 11 -4.78 -9.49 1.82
N ILE A 12 -4.29 -8.27 2.03
CA ILE A 12 -2.96 -7.85 1.59
C ILE A 12 -1.87 -8.68 2.28
N ILE A 13 -1.98 -8.93 3.59
CA ILE A 13 -0.99 -9.73 4.32
C ILE A 13 -0.98 -11.18 3.82
N VAL A 14 -2.15 -11.80 3.62
CA VAL A 14 -2.26 -13.17 3.10
C VAL A 14 -1.67 -13.27 1.69
N ALA A 15 -2.00 -12.33 0.80
CA ALA A 15 -1.45 -12.28 -0.55
C ALA A 15 0.08 -12.09 -0.53
N PHE A 16 0.59 -11.22 0.33
CA PHE A 16 2.03 -11.02 0.51
C PHE A 16 2.72 -12.30 0.97
N LEU A 17 2.20 -12.97 2.00
CA LEU A 17 2.78 -14.22 2.51
C LEU A 17 2.79 -15.31 1.45
N PHE A 18 1.74 -15.39 0.63
CA PHE A 18 1.65 -16.37 -0.45
C PHE A 18 2.73 -16.13 -1.51
N ILE A 19 2.85 -14.90 -2.02
CA ILE A 19 3.85 -14.55 -3.04
C ILE A 19 5.28 -14.65 -2.47
N PHE A 20 5.48 -14.17 -1.23
CA PHE A 20 6.77 -14.22 -0.56
C PHE A 20 7.20 -15.67 -0.25
N GLY A 21 6.25 -16.54 0.11
CA GLY A 21 6.47 -17.98 0.28
C GLY A 21 6.94 -18.65 -1.01
N ILE A 22 6.28 -18.37 -2.14
CA ILE A 22 6.72 -18.88 -3.45
C ILE A 22 8.11 -18.36 -3.80
N LEU A 23 8.36 -17.06 -3.60
CA LEU A 23 9.65 -16.44 -3.91
C LEU A 23 10.79 -17.03 -3.07
N THR A 24 10.58 -17.21 -1.77
CA THR A 24 11.57 -17.79 -0.86
C THR A 24 11.83 -19.26 -1.15
N TYR A 25 10.80 -20.04 -1.49
CA TYR A 25 10.95 -21.42 -1.93
C TYR A 25 11.85 -21.53 -3.17
N ASN A 26 11.58 -20.71 -4.19
CA ASN A 26 12.38 -20.68 -5.43
C ASN A 26 13.80 -20.11 -5.22
N ALA A 27 13.97 -19.16 -4.30
CA ALA A 27 15.29 -18.63 -3.96
C ALA A 27 16.19 -19.72 -3.34
N LYS A 28 15.62 -20.51 -2.43
CA LYS A 28 16.31 -21.62 -1.76
C LYS A 28 16.77 -22.70 -2.75
N SER A 29 15.96 -23.02 -3.76
CA SER A 29 16.34 -24.01 -4.78
C SER A 29 17.49 -23.55 -5.68
N ASN A 30 17.69 -22.25 -5.84
CA ASN A 30 18.77 -21.67 -6.65
C ASN A 30 20.04 -21.32 -5.85
N GLY A 31 20.16 -21.82 -4.61
CA GLY A 31 21.35 -21.60 -3.76
C GLY A 31 21.41 -20.24 -3.07
N GLY A 32 20.39 -19.39 -3.23
CA GLY A 32 20.29 -18.09 -2.54
C GLY A 32 19.57 -18.23 -1.20
N SER A 33 20.21 -17.82 -0.09
CA SER A 33 19.61 -17.86 1.25
C SER A 33 18.53 -16.79 1.49
N SER A 34 18.28 -15.87 0.54
CA SER A 34 17.34 -14.78 0.72
C SER A 34 16.70 -14.32 -0.60
N PRO A 35 15.47 -13.79 -0.58
CA PRO A 35 14.69 -13.41 -1.77
C PRO A 35 15.23 -12.19 -2.55
N GLY A 36 16.46 -11.74 -2.28
CA GLY A 36 17.18 -10.71 -3.04
C GLY A 36 16.38 -9.43 -3.30
N ILE A 37 16.62 -8.80 -4.45
CA ILE A 37 15.96 -7.56 -4.89
C ILE A 37 14.44 -7.71 -5.00
N PHE A 38 13.96 -8.89 -5.43
CA PHE A 38 12.53 -9.16 -5.53
C PHE A 38 11.82 -9.14 -4.17
N GLY A 39 12.49 -9.62 -3.12
CA GLY A 39 12.01 -9.50 -1.74
C GLY A 39 11.84 -8.04 -1.33
N ILE A 40 12.81 -7.18 -1.65
CA ILE A 40 12.76 -5.75 -1.33
C ILE A 40 11.57 -5.08 -2.05
N ILE A 41 11.39 -5.34 -3.34
CA ILE A 41 10.27 -4.79 -4.12
C ILE A 41 8.92 -5.22 -3.54
N LEU A 42 8.79 -6.49 -3.16
CA LEU A 42 7.59 -7.01 -2.49
C LEU A 42 7.32 -6.31 -1.16
N PHE A 43 8.35 -6.06 -0.35
CA PHE A 43 8.22 -5.34 0.91
C PHE A 43 7.83 -3.88 0.72
N VAL A 44 8.41 -3.19 -0.27
CA VAL A 44 8.01 -1.82 -0.61
C VAL A 44 6.55 -1.78 -1.08
N GLY A 45 6.13 -2.77 -1.89
CA GLY A 45 4.74 -2.94 -2.31
C GLY A 45 3.79 -3.16 -1.13
N LEU A 46 4.18 -4.00 -0.16
CA LEU A 46 3.41 -4.23 1.07
C LEU A 46 3.22 -2.94 1.85
N ILE A 47 4.30 -2.21 2.11
CA ILE A 47 4.27 -0.95 2.88
C ILE A 47 3.41 0.09 2.15
N ALA A 48 3.56 0.22 0.82
CA ALA A 48 2.76 1.15 0.03
C ALA A 48 1.27 0.78 0.01
N GLY A 49 0.95 -0.52 -0.12
CA GLY A 49 -0.42 -1.04 -0.09
C GLY A 49 -1.09 -0.80 1.26
N LEU A 50 -0.40 -1.10 2.36
CA LEU A 50 -0.87 -0.79 3.71
C LEU A 50 -1.08 0.72 3.86
N LYS A 51 -0.10 1.55 3.48
CA LYS A 51 -0.22 3.00 3.56
C LYS A 51 -1.42 3.52 2.77
N ALA A 52 -1.74 2.94 1.61
CA ALA A 52 -2.88 3.31 0.79
C ALA A 52 -4.23 3.01 1.46
N VAL A 53 -4.40 1.83 2.08
CA VAL A 53 -5.63 1.45 2.79
C VAL A 53 -5.94 2.40 3.95
N TRP A 54 -4.89 2.80 4.66
CA TRP A 54 -4.99 3.66 5.83
C TRP A 54 -4.88 5.16 5.50
N LYS A 55 -4.56 5.52 4.24
CA LYS A 55 -4.50 6.91 3.79
C LYS A 55 -5.87 7.55 4.01
N LYS A 56 -5.90 8.67 4.72
CA LYS A 56 -7.11 9.47 4.84
C LYS A 56 -7.36 10.15 3.49
N PRO A 57 -8.63 10.26 3.04
CA PRO A 57 -8.92 11.05 1.85
C PRO A 57 -8.34 12.44 2.07
N ALA A 58 -7.64 12.96 1.05
CA ALA A 58 -7.20 14.34 1.11
C ALA A 58 -8.46 15.20 1.29
N LYS A 59 -8.44 16.09 2.29
CA LYS A 59 -9.42 17.17 2.30
C LYS A 59 -9.13 17.96 1.03
N ILE A 60 -10.06 17.94 0.08
CA ILE A 60 -10.07 18.95 -0.96
C ILE A 60 -10.33 20.23 -0.19
N GLU A 61 -9.29 21.02 0.05
CA GLU A 61 -9.49 22.41 0.41
C GLU A 61 -10.07 23.04 -0.85
N GLU A 62 -11.40 23.10 -0.89
CA GLU A 62 -12.11 23.96 -1.81
C GLU A 62 -11.68 25.37 -1.43
N LYS A 63 -10.60 25.83 -2.08
CA LYS A 63 -10.16 27.22 -2.02
C LYS A 63 -11.18 27.98 -2.86
N ASP A 64 -12.38 28.12 -2.31
CA ASP A 64 -13.47 28.89 -2.87
C ASP A 64 -13.06 30.36 -2.77
N ASN A 65 -12.23 30.77 -3.71
CA ASN A 65 -11.86 32.16 -3.93
C ASN A 65 -13.02 32.82 -4.68
N HIS A 66 -14.21 32.81 -4.06
CA HIS A 66 -15.36 33.56 -4.51
C HIS A 66 -15.09 35.04 -4.27
N GLN A 67 -14.20 35.61 -5.08
CA GLN A 67 -14.05 37.05 -5.19
C GLN A 67 -15.25 37.56 -5.98
N LEU A 68 -16.36 37.76 -5.28
CA LEU A 68 -17.34 38.76 -5.68
C LEU A 68 -16.75 40.11 -5.33
N ASP A 69 -15.84 40.58 -6.18
CA ASP A 69 -15.48 41.99 -6.19
C ASP A 69 -16.71 42.75 -6.69
N LYS A 70 -17.52 43.19 -5.72
CA LYS A 70 -18.63 44.08 -5.94
C LYS A 70 -18.05 45.45 -6.24
N ARG A 71 -18.26 45.89 -7.47
CA ARG A 71 -18.45 47.28 -7.93
C ARG A 71 -18.12 48.36 -6.91
N GLU A 72 -17.16 49.20 -7.28
CA GLU A 72 -17.28 50.67 -7.22
C GLU A 72 -16.73 51.29 -8.50
#